data_AF-A0A932FP13-F1
#
_entry.id   AF-A0A932FP13-F1
#
_cell.length_a   1.000
_cell.length_b   1.000
_cell.length_c   1.000
_cell.angle_alpha   90.00
_cell.angle_beta   90.00
_cell.angle_gamma   90.00
#
_symmetry.space_group_name_H-M   'P 1'
#
loop_
_entity.id
_entity.type
_entity.pdbx_description
1 polymer ?
#
loop_
_entity_poly.entity_id
_entity_poly.type
_entity_poly.pdbx_seq_one_letter_code
_entity_poly.pdbx_strand_id
1 'polypeptide(L)'
;MFSYVYILEPVSAEPRFYVGLTDDLKARLRKHNKGAVPHTAKFRPWRLKTAPAFSSRDRAVAFERYLKTSSPAGPSRKKCFDPCAAATP
;
A
#
# COMPACT_ATOMS: atom_id res chain seq x y z
N MET A 1 -15.42 -9.87 5.08
CA MET A 1 -14.92 -8.89 4.09
C MET A 1 -13.41 -9.05 4.00
N PHE A 2 -12.83 -9.14 2.80
CA PHE A 2 -11.38 -9.15 2.63
C PHE A 2 -10.88 -7.74 2.35
N SER A 3 -9.74 -7.37 2.93
CA SER A 3 -9.10 -6.09 2.67
C SER A 3 -7.73 -6.31 2.03
N TYR A 4 -7.43 -5.53 1.00
CA TYR A 4 -6.21 -5.62 0.23
C TYR A 4 -5.33 -4.41 0.51
N VAL A 5 -4.09 -4.65 0.92
CA VAL A 5 -3.07 -3.60 0.94
C VAL A 5 -2.37 -3.65 -0.40
N TYR A 6 -2.24 -2.52 -1.08
CA TYR A 6 -1.64 -2.48 -2.42
C TYR A 6 -0.53 -1.46 -2.50
N ILE A 7 0.46 -1.80 -3.32
CA ILE A 7 1.62 -0.97 -3.62
C ILE A 7 1.62 -0.71 -5.13
N LEU A 8 1.47 0.56 -5.50
CA LEU A 8 1.60 1.01 -6.89
C LEU A 8 2.95 1.68 -7.11
N GLU A 9 3.53 1.43 -8.27
CA GLU A 9 4.73 2.11 -8.77
C GLU A 9 4.44 2.71 -10.15
N PRO A 10 4.80 3.97 -10.42
CA PRO A 10 4.74 4.52 -11.76
C PRO A 10 5.84 3.90 -12.62
N VAL A 11 5.51 3.53 -13.86
CA VAL A 11 6.52 2.93 -14.77
C VAL A 11 7.37 4.01 -15.44
N SER A 12 6.81 5.20 -15.65
CA SER A 12 7.41 6.26 -16.49
C SER A 12 8.08 7.38 -15.71
N ALA A 13 8.12 7.32 -14.38
CA ALA A 13 8.57 8.42 -13.54
C ALA A 13 9.50 7.93 -12.42
N GLU A 14 10.01 8.87 -11.62
CA GLU A 14 10.79 8.57 -10.42
C GLU A 14 10.14 7.47 -9.55
N PRO A 15 10.96 6.60 -8.93
CA PRO A 15 10.49 5.46 -8.16
C PRO A 15 9.68 5.92 -6.94
N ARG A 16 8.38 6.07 -7.12
CA ARG A 16 7.45 6.56 -6.11
C ARG A 16 6.48 5.46 -5.73
N PHE A 17 6.56 5.02 -4.49
CA PHE A 17 5.68 3.97 -3.98
C PHE A 17 4.42 4.59 -3.40
N TYR A 18 3.27 4.19 -3.93
CA TYR A 18 1.97 4.55 -3.37
C TYR A 18 1.40 3.34 -2.64
N VAL A 19 1.23 3.46 -1.33
CA VAL A 19 0.67 2.41 -0.48
C VAL A 19 -0.72 2.84 -0.02
N GLY A 20 -1.68 1.93 -0.13
CA GLY A 20 -3.01 2.13 0.43
C GLY A 20 -3.74 0.83 0.73
N LEU A 21 -4.83 0.94 1.48
CA LEU A 21 -5.77 -0.15 1.75
C LEU A 21 -7.02 0.03 0.88
N THR A 22 -7.55 -1.06 0.34
CA THR A 22 -8.85 -1.07 -0.32
C THR A 22 -9.46 -2.47 -0.27
N ASP A 23 -10.78 -2.57 -0.25
CA ASP A 23 -11.46 -3.85 -0.39
C ASP A 23 -11.56 -4.28 -1.88
N ASP A 24 -11.41 -3.33 -2.82
CA ASP A 24 -11.53 -3.56 -4.28
C ASP A 24 -10.33 -3.03 -5.08
N LEU A 25 -9.30 -3.87 -5.21
CA LEU A 25 -8.07 -3.51 -5.91
C LEU A 25 -8.28 -3.18 -7.39
N LYS A 26 -9.05 -4.00 -8.12
CA LYS A 26 -9.33 -3.80 -9.55
C LYS A 26 -10.06 -2.49 -9.80
N ALA A 27 -11.05 -2.15 -8.96
CA ALA A 27 -11.78 -0.90 -9.08
C ALA A 27 -10.87 0.30 -8.82
N ARG A 28 -10.01 0.20 -7.79
CA ARG A 28 -9.04 1.25 -7.46
C ARG A 28 -8.02 1.47 -8.58
N LEU A 29 -7.44 0.41 -9.13
CA LEU A 29 -6.47 0.49 -10.23
C LEU A 29 -7.10 1.10 -11.49
N ARG A 30 -8.32 0.68 -11.85
CA ARG A 30 -9.07 1.29 -12.96
C ARG A 30 -9.31 2.78 -12.74
N LYS A 31 -9.67 3.22 -11.52
CA LYS A 31 -9.84 4.65 -11.20
C LYS A 31 -8.52 5.43 -11.37
N HIS A 32 -7.39 4.86 -10.95
CA HIS A 32 -6.07 5.49 -11.09
C HIS A 32 -5.66 5.59 -12.57
N ASN A 33 -5.85 4.53 -13.35
CA ASN A 33 -5.51 4.52 -14.78
C ASN A 33 -6.44 5.44 -15.60
N LYS A 34 -7.72 5.56 -15.22
CA LYS A 34 -8.65 6.54 -15.80
C LYS A 34 -8.28 7.99 -15.50
N GLY A 35 -7.36 8.26 -14.56
CA GLY A 35 -6.96 9.62 -14.20
C GLY A 35 -7.97 10.36 -13.35
N ALA A 36 -8.87 9.63 -12.65
CA ALA A 36 -9.87 10.24 -11.79
C ALA A 36 -9.28 10.98 -10.57
N VAL A 37 -7.98 10.81 -10.33
CA VAL A 37 -7.25 11.49 -9.25
C VAL A 37 -6.21 12.41 -9.90
N PRO A 38 -6.43 13.74 -9.92
CA PRO A 38 -5.57 14.68 -10.64
C PRO A 38 -4.11 14.69 -10.13
N HIS A 39 -3.90 14.39 -8.85
CA HIS A 39 -2.58 14.35 -8.23
C HIS A 39 -1.76 13.10 -8.63
N THR A 40 -2.41 11.98 -8.97
CA THR A 40 -1.75 10.75 -9.41
C THR A 40 -1.86 10.53 -10.92
N ALA A 41 -2.69 11.34 -11.61
CA ALA A 41 -2.90 11.32 -13.05
C ALA A 41 -1.64 11.60 -13.87
N LYS A 42 -0.68 12.36 -13.34
CA LYS A 42 0.55 12.76 -14.05
C LYS A 42 1.59 11.65 -14.20
N PHE A 43 1.49 10.59 -13.38
CA PHE A 43 2.49 9.52 -13.29
C PHE A 43 1.99 8.19 -13.89
N ARG A 44 0.96 8.27 -14.75
CA ARG A 44 0.45 7.11 -15.50
C ARG A 44 1.51 6.68 -16.54
N PRO A 45 1.66 5.38 -16.81
CA PRO A 45 0.86 4.26 -16.30
C PRO A 45 1.30 3.79 -14.90
N TRP A 46 0.31 3.47 -14.04
CA TRP A 46 0.54 2.86 -12.72
C TRP A 46 0.60 1.35 -12.84
N ARG A 47 1.68 0.75 -12.35
CA ARG A 47 1.83 -0.71 -12.26
C ARG A 47 1.57 -1.16 -10.83
N LEU A 48 0.81 -2.25 -10.70
CA LEU A 48 0.66 -2.93 -9.42
C LEU A 48 1.92 -3.73 -9.13
N LYS A 49 2.62 -3.40 -8.06
CA LYS A 49 3.84 -4.11 -7.63
C LYS A 49 3.50 -5.29 -6.74
N THR A 50 2.70 -5.05 -5.70
CA THR A 50 2.33 -6.08 -4.72
C THR A 50 0.95 -5.78 -4.16
N ALA A 51 0.15 -6.81 -3.90
CA ALA A 51 -1.14 -6.67 -3.25
C ALA A 51 -1.50 -7.88 -2.35
N PRO A 52 -0.97 -7.94 -1.11
CA PRO A 52 -1.42 -8.94 -0.16
C PRO A 52 -2.89 -8.75 0.23
N ALA A 53 -3.61 -9.87 0.29
CA ALA A 53 -4.99 -9.95 0.74
C ALA A 53 -5.04 -10.39 2.21
N PHE A 54 -5.82 -9.69 3.02
CA PHE A 54 -6.02 -10.02 4.43
C PHE A 54 -7.50 -10.28 4.71
N SER A 55 -7.79 -11.33 5.47
CA SER A 55 -9.13 -11.60 6.00
C SER A 55 -9.47 -10.73 7.20
N SER A 56 -8.47 -10.28 7.96
CA SER A 56 -8.63 -9.41 9.13
C SER A 56 -8.24 -7.98 8.79
N ARG A 57 -9.16 -7.03 9.00
CA ARG A 57 -8.93 -5.60 8.77
C ARG A 57 -7.80 -5.06 9.64
N ASP A 58 -7.72 -5.48 10.90
CA ASP A 58 -6.66 -5.04 11.83
C ASP A 58 -5.27 -5.43 11.35
N ARG A 59 -5.10 -6.63 10.79
CA ARG A 59 -3.83 -7.07 10.19
C ARG A 59 -3.49 -6.23 8.96
N ALA A 60 -4.48 -5.92 8.13
CA ALA A 60 -4.29 -5.10 6.95
C ALA A 60 -3.85 -3.66 7.31
N VAL A 61 -4.46 -3.07 8.34
CA VAL A 61 -4.09 -1.74 8.85
C VAL A 61 -2.71 -1.75 9.50
N ALA A 62 -2.39 -2.76 10.30
CA ALA A 62 -1.05 -2.93 10.88
C ALA A 62 0.03 -3.06 9.79
N PHE A 63 -0.26 -3.80 8.72
CA PHE A 63 0.65 -3.96 7.59
C PHE A 63 0.81 -2.67 6.78
N GLU A 64 -0.28 -1.92 6.53
CA GLU A 64 -0.20 -0.60 5.89
C GLU A 64 0.65 0.38 6.71
N ARG A 65 0.46 0.42 8.03
CA ARG A 65 1.27 1.24 8.95
C ARG A 65 2.73 0.83 8.92
N TYR A 66 3.01 -0.47 8.91
CA TYR A 66 4.36 -1.00 8.77
C TYR A 66 5.01 -0.55 7.46
N LEU A 67 4.31 -0.68 6.33
CA LEU A 67 4.80 -0.25 5.02
C LEU A 67 5.07 1.27 4.95
N LYS A 68 4.19 2.10 5.53
CA LYS A 68 4.40 3.56 5.61
C LYS A 68 5.62 3.92 6.47
N THR A 69 5.86 3.18 7.54
CA THR A 69 7.02 3.40 8.43
C THR A 69 8.32 2.94 7.78
N SER A 70 8.29 1.87 6.98
CA SER A 70 9.45 1.29 6.30
C SER A 70 9.80 1.91 4.94
N SER A 71 9.03 2.91 4.48
CA SER A 71 9.30 3.54 3.18
C SER A 71 10.65 4.28 3.21
N PRO A 72 11.53 4.09 2.20
CA PRO A 72 12.93 4.55 2.22
C PRO A 72 13.13 6.07 2.15
N ALA A 73 12.06 6.86 2.27
CA ALA A 73 12.09 8.33 2.25
C ALA A 73 12.00 8.96 3.66
N GLY A 74 12.27 8.21 4.73
CA GLY A 74 12.32 8.69 6.12
C GLY A 74 13.23 7.80 6.99
N PRO A 75 13.90 8.36 8.00
CA PRO A 75 15.20 7.88 8.47
C PRO A 75 15.11 6.50 9.12
N SER A 76 15.96 5.61 8.63
CA SER A 76 16.49 4.40 9.25
C SER A 76 16.06 4.19 10.71
N ARG A 77 15.00 3.41 10.94
CA ARG A 77 14.84 2.66 12.19
C ARG A 77 14.44 1.25 11.84
N LYS A 78 15.44 0.39 11.95
CA LYS A 78 15.34 -1.06 11.97
C LYS A 78 14.43 -1.43 13.13
N LYS A 79 13.15 -1.62 12.86
CA LYS A 79 12.24 -2.30 13.79
C LYS A 79 11.78 -3.55 13.06
N CYS A 80 12.35 -4.67 13.49
CA CYS A 80 11.83 -5.98 13.19
C CYS A 80 10.32 -5.96 13.48
N PHE A 81 9.53 -6.36 12.51
CA PHE A 81 8.12 -6.57 12.70
C PHE A 81 7.98 -7.88 13.48
N ASP A 82 7.83 -7.78 14.80
CA ASP A 82 7.47 -8.93 15.64
C ASP A 82 5.93 -9.04 15.69
N PRO A 83 5.30 -9.97 14.96
CA PRO A 83 3.84 -10.15 14.99
C PRO A 83 3.34 -10.75 16.33
N CYS A 84 4.23 -11.09 17.26
CA CYS A 84 3.91 -11.84 18.48
C CYS A 84 3.38 -10.98 19.64
N ALA A 85 3.61 -9.66 19.64
CA ALA A 85 3.32 -8.80 20.79
C ALA A 85 1.86 -8.29 20.91
N ALA A 86 0.93 -8.76 20.07
CA ALA A 86 -0.46 -8.32 20.06
C ALA A 86 -1.44 -9.24 20.81
N ALA A 87 -0.93 -10.15 21.66
CA ALA A 87 -1.75 -10.93 22.59
C ALA A 87 -1.48 -10.46 24.02
N THR A 88 -2.29 -9.51 24.48
CA THR A 88 -2.42 -9.11 25.88
C THR A 88 -3.30 -10.12 26.64
N PRO A 89 -3.16 -10.23 27.96
CA PRO A 89 -4.32 -10.25 28.85
C PRO A 89 -4.61 -8.84 29.39
#